data_AF-A0AAI8GAS1-F1
#
_entry.id   AF-A0AAI8GAS1-F1
#
_cell.length_a   1.000
_cell.length_b   1.000
_cell.length_c   1.000
_cell.angle_alpha   90.00
_cell.angle_beta   90.00
_cell.angle_gamma   90.00
#
_symmetry.space_group_name_H-M   'P 1'
#
loop_
_entity.id
_entity.type
_entity.pdbx_description
1 polymer ?
#
loop_
_entity_poly.entity_id
_entity_poly.type
_entity_poly.pdbx_seq_one_letter_code
_entity_poly.pdbx_strand_id
1 'polypeptide(L)'
;MIDFNLHKIFVEGKTDQAFIQFVFENQFAIKLEEIQVKNAIVDCGGWTNIAKQKKVLLDPMRLENNGKNIVVFDADGKENKGGFKKRKAELEKIAEELNVSFEVFLFPDNESDGDLELFYSSCFKEDKSFFKECWNNMYACLDGNKKELNLKFPKSAEMVFSYVDLFEQYKSDEYKNSKSKRSYFDDNLWEFDFEKNEYLKKLISFLKEHLQE
;
A
#
# COMPACT_ATOMS: atom_id res chain seq x y z
N MET A 1 -0.08 -16.80 16.90
CA MET A 1 1.10 -15.89 16.79
C MET A 1 1.52 -15.91 15.34
N ILE A 2 1.73 -14.76 14.70
CA ILE A 2 2.06 -14.72 13.26
C ILE A 2 3.47 -15.29 13.05
N ASP A 3 3.59 -16.36 12.26
CA ASP A 3 4.87 -16.97 11.92
C ASP A 3 5.38 -16.45 10.56
N PHE A 4 6.25 -15.45 10.60
CA PHE A 4 6.89 -14.90 9.40
C PHE A 4 7.98 -15.78 8.79
N ASN A 5 8.32 -16.92 9.39
CA ASN A 5 9.13 -17.93 8.71
C ASN A 5 8.27 -18.71 7.72
N LEU A 6 6.99 -18.92 8.02
CA LEU A 6 6.03 -19.63 7.17
C LEU A 6 5.26 -18.70 6.22
N HIS A 7 4.67 -17.62 6.73
CA HIS A 7 3.92 -16.67 5.91
C HIS A 7 4.84 -15.55 5.42
N LYS A 8 4.73 -15.20 4.14
CA LYS A 8 5.45 -14.07 3.55
C LYS A 8 4.48 -13.13 2.88
N ILE A 9 4.75 -11.84 3.04
CA ILE A 9 3.94 -10.78 2.46
C ILE A 9 4.75 -10.16 1.33
N PHE A 10 4.23 -10.17 0.12
CA PHE A 10 4.83 -9.57 -1.06
C PHE A 10 4.18 -8.23 -1.29
N VAL A 11 5.01 -7.19 -1.40
CA VAL A 11 4.57 -5.81 -1.63
C VAL A 11 5.26 -5.22 -2.86
N GLU A 12 4.67 -4.20 -3.48
CA GLU A 12 5.21 -3.66 -4.72
C GLU A 12 6.54 -2.94 -4.52
N GLY A 13 6.67 -2.13 -3.46
CA GLY A 13 7.85 -1.33 -3.24
C GLY A 13 8.23 -1.16 -1.77
N LYS A 14 9.32 -0.41 -1.57
CA LYS A 14 9.81 -0.02 -0.23
C LYS A 14 8.80 0.78 0.58
N THR A 15 8.02 1.60 -0.11
CA THR A 15 6.93 2.40 0.47
C THR A 15 5.90 1.52 1.16
N ASP A 16 5.45 0.51 0.43
CA ASP A 16 4.44 -0.45 0.83
C ASP A 16 4.98 -1.31 1.97
N GLN A 17 6.24 -1.73 1.87
CA GLN A 17 6.95 -2.46 2.93
C GLN A 17 6.93 -1.68 4.25
N ALA A 18 7.29 -0.39 4.20
CA ALA A 18 7.30 0.47 5.38
C ALA A 18 5.89 0.66 5.97
N PHE A 19 4.86 0.69 5.14
CA PHE A 19 3.49 0.81 5.61
C PHE A 19 2.95 -0.46 6.24
N ILE A 20 3.20 -1.60 5.63
CA ILE A 20 2.82 -2.89 6.21
C ILE A 20 3.56 -3.11 7.54
N GLN A 21 4.82 -2.69 7.65
CA GLN A 21 5.53 -2.64 8.93
C GLN A 21 4.79 -1.74 9.94
N PHE A 22 4.42 -0.51 9.57
CA PHE A 22 3.64 0.39 10.43
C PHE A 22 2.33 -0.25 10.92
N VAL A 23 1.62 -0.96 10.04
CA VAL A 23 0.39 -1.69 10.40
C VAL A 23 0.68 -2.79 11.43
N PHE A 24 1.74 -3.57 11.27
CA PHE A 24 2.12 -4.59 12.25
C PHE A 24 2.47 -4.00 13.62
N GLU A 25 3.21 -2.90 13.62
CA GLU A 25 3.62 -2.24 14.86
C GLU A 25 2.42 -1.68 15.63
N ASN A 26 1.47 -1.06 14.94
CA ASN A 26 0.38 -0.33 15.58
C ASN A 26 -0.88 -1.16 15.82
N GLN A 27 -1.21 -2.11 14.92
CA GLN A 27 -2.45 -2.90 15.05
C GLN A 27 -2.23 -4.32 15.58
N PHE A 28 -1.04 -4.87 15.38
CA PHE A 28 -0.70 -6.22 15.84
C PHE A 28 0.26 -6.23 17.03
N ALA A 29 0.77 -5.06 17.44
CA ALA A 29 1.80 -4.90 18.46
C ALA A 29 3.07 -5.74 18.17
N ILE A 30 3.39 -5.95 16.89
CA ILE A 30 4.56 -6.69 16.44
C ILE A 30 5.60 -5.71 15.90
N LYS A 31 6.70 -5.56 16.63
CA LYS A 31 7.86 -4.79 16.17
C LYS A 31 8.83 -5.72 15.45
N LEU A 32 9.18 -5.36 14.22
CA LEU A 32 10.13 -6.08 13.39
C LEU A 32 11.39 -5.23 13.21
N GLU A 33 12.54 -5.79 13.58
CA GLU A 33 13.84 -5.20 13.24
C GLU A 33 14.09 -5.26 11.73
N GLU A 34 15.03 -4.46 11.21
CA GLU A 34 15.26 -4.33 9.76
C GLU A 34 15.45 -5.68 9.04
N ILE A 35 16.17 -6.62 9.64
CA ILE A 35 16.37 -7.96 9.07
C ILE A 35 15.08 -8.79 9.08
N GLN A 36 14.24 -8.63 10.11
CA GLN A 36 12.96 -9.32 10.22
C GLN A 36 11.96 -8.73 9.23
N VAL A 37 11.95 -7.42 9.00
CA VAL A 37 11.14 -6.76 7.96
C VAL A 37 11.47 -7.33 6.60
N LYS A 38 12.75 -7.36 6.21
CA LYS A 38 13.18 -7.91 4.91
C LYS A 38 12.85 -9.39 4.75
N ASN A 39 12.86 -10.15 5.85
CA ASN A 39 12.49 -11.55 5.85
C ASN A 39 10.98 -11.75 5.75
N ALA A 40 10.17 -10.95 6.44
CA ALA A 40 8.71 -11.09 6.53
C ALA A 40 7.98 -10.48 5.33
N ILE A 41 8.43 -9.31 4.90
CA ILE A 41 7.77 -8.46 3.90
C ILE A 41 8.75 -8.27 2.73
N VAL A 42 8.45 -8.91 1.60
CA VAL A 42 9.30 -8.96 0.40
C VAL A 42 8.91 -7.83 -0.55
N ASP A 43 9.79 -6.84 -0.67
CA ASP A 43 9.74 -5.82 -1.73
C ASP A 43 10.02 -6.48 -3.09
N CYS A 44 9.02 -6.45 -3.98
CA CYS A 44 9.13 -7.04 -5.31
C CYS A 44 9.78 -6.09 -6.33
N GLY A 45 9.83 -4.78 -6.08
CA GLY A 45 10.24 -3.77 -7.05
C GLY A 45 9.26 -3.62 -8.21
N GLY A 46 7.96 -3.69 -7.92
CA GLY A 46 6.83 -3.59 -8.84
C GLY A 46 6.12 -4.93 -9.07
N TRP A 47 4.82 -4.89 -9.35
CA TRP A 47 4.01 -6.11 -9.46
C TRP A 47 4.52 -7.13 -10.49
N THR A 48 5.05 -6.69 -11.63
CA THR A 48 5.60 -7.57 -12.68
C THR A 48 6.79 -8.41 -12.23
N ASN A 49 7.44 -8.02 -11.13
CA ASN A 49 8.64 -8.67 -10.62
C ASN A 49 8.35 -9.71 -9.54
N ILE A 50 7.09 -9.89 -9.10
CA ILE A 50 6.73 -10.94 -8.14
C ILE A 50 7.17 -12.32 -8.62
N ALA A 51 7.03 -12.61 -9.92
CA ALA A 51 7.46 -13.87 -10.52
C ALA A 51 8.98 -14.12 -10.46
N LYS A 52 9.78 -13.09 -10.17
CA LYS A 52 11.24 -13.21 -9.94
C LYS A 52 11.55 -13.69 -8.52
N GLN A 53 10.60 -13.61 -7.59
CA GLN A 53 10.75 -14.04 -6.19
C GLN A 53 10.56 -15.56 -6.01
N LYS A 54 10.82 -16.37 -7.05
CA LYS A 54 10.58 -17.82 -7.09
C LYS A 54 11.14 -18.56 -5.88
N LYS A 55 12.35 -18.19 -5.44
CA LYS A 55 13.00 -18.82 -4.28
C LYS A 55 12.14 -18.74 -3.02
N VAL A 56 11.49 -17.61 -2.80
CA VAL A 56 10.64 -17.40 -1.61
C VAL A 56 9.25 -17.99 -1.88
N LEU A 57 8.66 -17.70 -3.04
CA LEU A 57 7.32 -18.15 -3.43
C LEU A 57 7.15 -19.68 -3.41
N LEU A 58 8.20 -20.40 -3.81
CA LEU A 58 8.21 -21.86 -3.98
C LEU A 58 8.97 -22.59 -2.87
N ASP A 59 9.26 -21.92 -1.75
CA ASP A 59 10.01 -22.53 -0.65
C ASP A 59 9.24 -23.73 -0.07
N PRO A 60 9.71 -24.98 -0.27
CA PRO A 60 8.97 -26.17 0.15
C PRO A 60 8.79 -26.23 1.66
N MET A 61 9.78 -25.77 2.43
CA MET A 61 9.68 -25.77 3.90
C MET A 61 8.50 -24.92 4.37
N ARG A 62 8.18 -23.86 3.65
CA ARG A 62 7.02 -23.02 3.97
C ARG A 62 5.75 -23.67 3.49
N LEU A 63 5.68 -24.02 2.21
CA LEU A 63 4.44 -24.48 1.58
C LEU A 63 3.95 -25.82 2.15
N GLU A 64 4.85 -26.75 2.47
CA GLU A 64 4.49 -28.03 3.10
C GLU A 64 4.02 -27.88 4.56
N ASN A 65 4.30 -26.73 5.19
CA ASN A 65 3.87 -26.38 6.54
C ASN A 65 2.79 -25.28 6.54
N ASN A 66 1.92 -25.28 5.53
CA ASN A 66 0.80 -24.32 5.38
C ASN A 66 1.21 -22.84 5.32
N GLY A 67 2.47 -22.56 4.94
CA GLY A 67 2.96 -21.22 4.68
C GLY A 67 2.19 -20.57 3.53
N LYS A 68 1.80 -19.30 3.72
CA LYS A 68 0.99 -18.55 2.74
C LYS A 68 1.83 -17.50 2.03
N ASN A 69 1.52 -17.27 0.75
CA ASN A 69 2.04 -16.15 -0.03
C ASN A 69 0.96 -15.07 -0.06
N ILE A 70 1.10 -14.07 0.82
CA ILE A 70 0.17 -12.94 0.92
C ILE A 70 0.67 -11.85 -0.04
N VAL A 71 -0.18 -11.32 -0.90
CA VAL A 71 0.17 -10.27 -1.86
C VAL A 71 -0.62 -9.02 -1.53
N VAL A 72 0.08 -7.91 -1.26
CA VAL A 72 -0.53 -6.60 -0.96
C VAL A 72 0.03 -5.56 -1.91
N PHE A 73 -0.69 -5.33 -3.01
CA PHE A 73 -0.27 -4.52 -4.16
C PHE A 73 -1.25 -3.40 -4.46
N ASP A 74 -0.90 -2.47 -5.34
CA ASP A 74 -1.83 -1.47 -5.85
C ASP A 74 -2.73 -2.10 -6.91
N ALA A 75 -4.02 -1.73 -6.93
CA ALA A 75 -4.88 -2.06 -8.07
C ALA A 75 -4.48 -1.24 -9.31
N ASP A 76 -3.93 -0.04 -9.11
CA ASP A 76 -3.74 1.02 -10.10
C ASP A 76 -5.05 1.44 -10.79
N GLY A 77 -5.03 2.58 -11.49
CA GLY A 77 -6.09 2.97 -12.42
C GLY A 77 -5.80 2.57 -13.87
N LYS A 78 -6.79 2.76 -14.75
CA LYS A 78 -6.68 2.46 -16.19
C LYS A 78 -5.54 3.22 -16.86
N GLU A 79 -5.26 4.44 -16.42
CA GLU A 79 -4.17 5.29 -16.90
C GLU A 79 -2.77 4.69 -16.66
N ASN A 80 -2.62 3.87 -15.63
CA ASN A 80 -1.39 3.10 -15.36
C ASN A 80 -1.46 1.67 -15.96
N LYS A 81 -2.43 1.41 -16.84
CA LYS A 81 -2.74 0.08 -17.37
C LYS A 81 -3.08 -0.92 -16.26
N GLY A 82 -3.58 -0.47 -15.12
CA GLY A 82 -4.06 -1.31 -14.03
C GLY A 82 -5.58 -1.42 -14.00
N GLY A 83 -6.11 -1.37 -12.78
CA GLY A 83 -7.50 -1.59 -12.40
C GLY A 83 -7.64 -2.87 -11.59
N PHE A 84 -8.49 -2.87 -10.57
CA PHE A 84 -8.66 -3.96 -9.61
C PHE A 84 -8.84 -5.31 -10.30
N LYS A 85 -9.84 -5.41 -11.18
CA LYS A 85 -10.15 -6.64 -11.92
C LYS A 85 -8.97 -7.11 -12.77
N LYS A 86 -8.24 -6.17 -13.37
CA LYS A 86 -7.13 -6.47 -14.26
C LYS A 86 -5.93 -6.97 -13.46
N ARG A 87 -5.51 -6.21 -12.44
CA ARG A 87 -4.36 -6.56 -11.59
C ARG A 87 -4.60 -7.89 -10.88
N LYS A 88 -5.81 -8.14 -10.39
CA LYS A 88 -6.19 -9.42 -9.79
C LYS A 88 -6.00 -10.58 -10.76
N ALA A 89 -6.54 -10.48 -11.98
CA ALA A 89 -6.40 -11.51 -13.01
C ALA A 89 -4.93 -11.72 -13.45
N GLU A 90 -4.13 -10.65 -13.49
CA GLU A 90 -2.70 -10.74 -13.80
C GLU A 90 -1.93 -11.50 -12.70
N LEU A 91 -2.25 -11.26 -11.43
CA LEU A 91 -1.67 -11.98 -10.29
C LEU A 91 -2.13 -13.43 -10.24
N GLU A 92 -3.41 -13.71 -10.49
CA GLU A 92 -3.97 -15.07 -10.58
C GLU A 92 -3.25 -15.87 -11.67
N LYS A 93 -3.05 -15.28 -12.85
CA LYS A 93 -2.29 -15.92 -13.93
C LYS A 93 -0.85 -16.25 -13.53
N ILE A 94 -0.16 -15.34 -12.83
CA ILE A 94 1.19 -15.59 -12.33
C ILE A 94 1.19 -16.74 -11.31
N ALA A 95 0.19 -16.78 -10.43
CA ALA A 95 0.04 -17.85 -9.44
C ALA A 95 -0.15 -19.21 -10.12
N GLU A 96 -1.01 -19.28 -11.15
CA GLU A 96 -1.23 -20.47 -11.98
C GLU A 96 0.06 -20.92 -12.71
N GLU A 97 0.77 -19.99 -13.36
CA GLU A 97 2.01 -20.28 -14.08
C GLU A 97 3.13 -20.81 -13.17
N LEU A 98 3.13 -20.40 -11.90
CA LEU A 98 4.09 -20.85 -10.89
C LEU A 98 3.59 -22.02 -10.05
N ASN A 99 2.33 -22.45 -10.22
CA ASN A 99 1.66 -23.46 -9.40
C ASN A 99 1.73 -23.16 -7.89
N VAL A 100 1.35 -21.93 -7.51
CA VAL A 100 1.24 -21.47 -6.12
C VAL A 100 -0.12 -20.84 -5.87
N SER A 101 -0.51 -20.68 -4.60
CA SER A 101 -1.67 -19.87 -4.21
C SER A 101 -1.23 -18.48 -3.75
N PHE A 102 -2.00 -17.45 -4.10
CA PHE A 102 -1.88 -16.11 -3.55
C PHE A 102 -3.13 -15.72 -2.78
N GLU A 103 -2.94 -15.23 -1.57
CA GLU A 103 -3.98 -14.46 -0.87
C GLU A 103 -3.77 -13.00 -1.23
N VAL A 104 -4.72 -12.37 -1.93
CA VAL A 104 -4.51 -11.07 -2.56
C VAL A 104 -5.36 -9.98 -1.90
N PHE A 105 -4.69 -8.90 -1.52
CA PHE A 105 -5.29 -7.61 -1.22
C PHE A 105 -4.77 -6.57 -2.19
N LEU A 106 -5.67 -5.87 -2.87
CA LEU A 106 -5.31 -4.75 -3.71
C LEU A 106 -5.76 -3.45 -3.07
N PHE A 107 -4.86 -2.47 -2.96
CA PHE A 107 -5.22 -1.13 -2.52
C PHE A 107 -6.24 -0.49 -3.49
N PRO A 108 -7.16 0.34 -2.95
CA PRO A 108 -7.23 0.78 -1.56
C PRO A 108 -8.05 -0.15 -0.63
N ASP A 109 -8.94 -0.96 -1.18
CA ASP A 109 -10.03 -1.58 -0.40
C ASP A 109 -10.37 -3.01 -0.84
N ASN A 110 -9.54 -3.60 -1.71
CA ASN A 110 -9.72 -4.90 -2.32
C ASN A 110 -11.00 -5.06 -3.16
N GLU A 111 -11.53 -3.97 -3.71
CA GLU A 111 -12.68 -4.01 -4.63
C GLU A 111 -12.65 -2.91 -5.70
N SER A 112 -11.97 -1.79 -5.42
CA SER A 112 -11.91 -0.59 -6.24
C SER A 112 -10.54 -0.41 -6.90
N ASP A 113 -10.51 0.34 -7.99
CA ASP A 113 -9.27 0.84 -8.58
C ASP A 113 -8.60 1.84 -7.63
N GLY A 114 -7.27 1.84 -7.57
CA GLY A 114 -6.51 2.79 -6.79
C GLY A 114 -5.18 2.24 -6.29
N ASP A 115 -4.57 2.99 -5.38
CA ASP A 115 -3.22 2.76 -4.91
C ASP A 115 -3.10 3.12 -3.42
N LEU A 116 -1.92 2.86 -2.89
CA LEU A 116 -1.57 3.15 -1.51
C LEU A 116 -1.63 4.65 -1.18
N GLU A 117 -1.31 5.55 -2.11
CA GLU A 117 -1.46 6.98 -1.86
C GLU A 117 -2.92 7.43 -1.78
N LEU A 118 -3.83 6.84 -2.57
CA LEU A 118 -5.27 7.03 -2.41
C LEU A 118 -5.74 6.49 -1.05
N PHE A 119 -5.24 5.31 -0.64
CA PHE A 119 -5.47 4.76 0.68
C PHE A 119 -5.08 5.76 1.77
N TYR A 120 -3.88 6.34 1.71
CA TYR A 120 -3.42 7.32 2.72
C TYR A 120 -4.21 8.60 2.77
N SER A 121 -4.73 9.06 1.63
CA SER A 121 -5.56 10.26 1.60
C SER A 121 -6.87 10.12 2.37
N SER A 122 -7.26 8.88 2.74
CA SER A 122 -8.38 8.62 3.65
C SER A 122 -8.00 8.79 5.12
N CYS A 123 -6.70 8.85 5.43
CA CYS A 123 -6.13 8.97 6.77
C CYS A 123 -5.56 10.37 7.03
N PHE A 124 -5.87 11.38 6.21
CA PHE A 124 -5.52 12.77 6.54
C PHE A 124 -6.23 13.17 7.83
N LYS A 125 -5.53 13.87 8.71
CA LYS A 125 -6.08 14.36 9.97
C LYS A 125 -7.31 15.24 9.73
N GLU A 126 -8.33 15.09 10.57
CA GLU A 126 -9.62 15.79 10.41
C GLU A 126 -9.46 17.31 10.30
N ASP A 127 -8.60 17.91 11.15
CA ASP A 127 -8.31 19.35 11.18
C ASP A 127 -7.59 19.88 9.92
N LYS A 128 -7.12 18.98 9.04
CA LYS A 128 -6.46 19.28 7.77
C LYS A 128 -7.22 18.73 6.56
N SER A 129 -8.41 18.19 6.77
CA SER A 129 -9.27 17.65 5.71
C SER A 129 -9.64 18.67 4.62
N PHE A 130 -9.59 19.97 4.94
CA PHE A 130 -9.80 21.07 3.97
C PHE A 130 -8.91 20.93 2.73
N PHE A 131 -7.70 20.37 2.87
CA PHE A 131 -6.79 20.20 1.75
C PHE A 131 -7.40 19.31 0.65
N LYS A 132 -8.09 18.23 1.04
CA LYS A 132 -8.74 17.32 0.09
C LYS A 132 -9.86 18.02 -0.68
N GLU A 133 -10.61 18.89 0.00
CA GLU A 133 -11.62 19.73 -0.64
C GLU A 133 -10.98 20.70 -1.65
N CYS A 134 -9.92 21.42 -1.25
CA CYS A 134 -9.19 22.32 -2.14
C CYS A 134 -8.65 21.60 -3.38
N TRP A 135 -8.08 20.41 -3.19
CA TRP A 135 -7.53 19.59 -4.27
C TRP A 135 -8.63 19.13 -5.25
N ASN A 136 -9.76 18.66 -4.72
CA ASN A 136 -10.90 18.25 -5.54
C ASN A 136 -11.51 19.42 -6.31
N ASN A 137 -11.60 20.60 -5.70
CA ASN A 137 -12.07 21.82 -6.36
C ASN A 137 -11.12 22.25 -7.50
N MET A 138 -9.81 22.11 -7.32
CA MET A 138 -8.84 22.31 -8.40
C MET A 138 -9.09 21.35 -9.56
N TYR A 139 -9.27 20.04 -9.30
CA TYR A 139 -9.61 19.09 -10.37
C TYR A 139 -10.90 19.42 -11.10
N ALA A 140 -11.96 19.78 -10.35
CA ALA A 140 -13.24 20.15 -10.94
C ALA A 140 -13.10 21.38 -11.85
N CYS A 141 -12.31 22.38 -11.44
CA CYS A 141 -12.00 23.56 -12.24
C CYS A 141 -11.26 23.21 -13.55
N LEU A 142 -10.33 22.25 -13.49
CA LEU A 142 -9.52 21.85 -14.64
C LEU A 142 -10.24 20.86 -15.59
N ASP A 143 -11.27 20.15 -15.13
CA ASP A 143 -11.87 19.03 -15.87
C ASP A 143 -12.49 19.47 -17.20
N GLY A 144 -13.15 20.64 -17.22
CA GLY A 144 -13.72 21.22 -18.44
C GLY A 144 -12.70 21.47 -19.55
N ASN A 145 -11.43 21.69 -19.20
CA ASN A 145 -10.35 21.97 -20.15
C ASN A 145 -9.46 20.74 -20.42
N LYS A 146 -9.70 19.61 -19.74
CA LYS A 146 -8.78 18.47 -19.75
C LYS A 146 -8.54 17.91 -21.15
N LYS A 147 -9.60 17.74 -21.94
CA LYS A 147 -9.51 17.18 -23.30
C LYS A 147 -8.97 18.20 -24.30
N GLU A 148 -9.41 19.45 -24.22
CA GLU A 148 -9.04 20.50 -25.16
C GLU A 148 -7.55 20.84 -25.07
N LEU A 149 -7.03 20.96 -23.85
CA LEU A 149 -5.63 21.33 -23.59
C LEU A 149 -4.72 20.12 -23.34
N ASN A 150 -5.24 18.89 -23.48
CA ASN A 150 -4.52 17.64 -23.19
C ASN A 150 -3.85 17.67 -21.80
N LEU A 151 -4.58 18.09 -20.77
CA LEU A 151 -4.05 18.22 -19.42
C LEU A 151 -3.79 16.85 -18.80
N LYS A 152 -2.59 16.68 -18.27
CA LYS A 152 -2.27 15.57 -17.38
C LYS A 152 -2.60 15.99 -15.95
N PHE A 153 -3.59 15.32 -15.37
CA PHE A 153 -3.95 15.54 -13.98
C PHE A 153 -2.88 14.96 -13.06
N PRO A 154 -2.54 15.64 -11.94
CA PRO A 154 -1.75 15.03 -10.86
C PRO A 154 -2.30 13.65 -10.47
N LYS A 155 -1.45 12.72 -10.01
CA LYS A 155 -1.90 11.45 -9.45
C LYS A 155 -2.10 11.59 -7.93
N SER A 156 -2.58 10.51 -7.31
CA SER A 156 -2.68 10.30 -5.86
C SER A 156 -1.39 10.65 -5.12
N ALA A 157 -0.23 10.24 -5.65
CA ALA A 157 1.07 10.55 -5.07
C ALA A 157 1.36 12.06 -5.01
N GLU A 158 1.10 12.81 -6.07
CA GLU A 158 1.27 14.26 -6.06
C GLU A 158 0.32 14.96 -5.07
N MET A 159 -0.89 14.43 -4.87
CA MET A 159 -1.80 14.94 -3.83
C MET A 159 -1.21 14.75 -2.43
N VAL A 160 -0.74 13.55 -2.12
CA VAL A 160 -0.14 13.22 -0.83
C VAL A 160 1.12 14.05 -0.57
N PHE A 161 2.00 14.23 -1.56
CA PHE A 161 3.19 15.07 -1.40
C PHE A 161 2.83 16.55 -1.23
N SER A 162 1.88 17.06 -2.01
CA SER A 162 1.41 18.45 -1.89
C SER A 162 0.76 18.72 -0.54
N TYR A 163 0.07 17.74 0.04
CA TYR A 163 -0.49 17.82 1.39
C TYR A 163 0.62 18.01 2.44
N VAL A 164 1.66 17.18 2.38
CA VAL A 164 2.80 17.25 3.31
C VAL A 164 3.56 18.56 3.14
N ASP A 165 3.84 18.96 1.89
CA ASP A 165 4.60 20.16 1.55
C ASP A 165 3.86 21.47 1.91
N LEU A 166 2.56 21.40 2.21
CA LEU A 166 1.79 22.58 2.63
C LEU A 166 2.30 23.15 3.96
N PHE A 167 2.84 22.31 4.85
CA PHE A 167 3.26 22.75 6.18
C PHE A 167 4.78 22.94 6.22
N GLU A 168 5.20 24.17 6.53
CA GLU A 168 6.60 24.64 6.45
C GLU A 168 7.58 23.73 7.22
N GLN A 169 7.15 23.19 8.36
CA GLN A 169 7.95 22.29 9.21
C GLN A 169 8.41 21.02 8.50
N TYR A 170 7.77 20.61 7.42
CA TYR A 170 8.09 19.38 6.67
C TYR A 170 8.93 19.64 5.41
N LYS A 171 9.27 20.89 5.11
CA LYS A 171 10.05 21.23 3.90
C LYS A 171 11.56 20.99 4.03
N SER A 172 12.06 20.79 5.26
CA SER A 172 13.49 20.64 5.54
C SER A 172 14.08 19.39 4.89
N ASP A 173 15.34 19.48 4.44
CA ASP A 173 16.08 18.33 3.92
C ASP A 173 16.25 17.24 4.99
N GLU A 174 16.25 17.60 6.27
CA GLU A 174 16.27 16.67 7.38
C GLU A 174 15.01 15.80 7.41
N TYR A 175 13.82 16.39 7.27
CA TYR A 175 12.57 15.65 7.19
C TYR A 175 12.53 14.76 5.94
N LYS A 176 12.91 15.30 4.78
CA LYS A 176 13.00 14.57 3.51
C LYS A 176 14.02 13.42 3.53
N ASN A 177 15.10 13.53 4.31
CA ASN A 177 16.18 12.54 4.38
C ASN A 177 16.12 11.59 5.58
N SER A 178 15.31 11.89 6.59
CA SER A 178 15.13 11.07 7.80
C SER A 178 14.60 9.66 7.49
N LYS A 179 14.93 8.67 8.33
CA LYS A 179 14.45 7.28 8.20
C LYS A 179 12.95 7.12 8.50
N SER A 180 12.25 8.14 9.00
CA SER A 180 10.78 8.21 9.13
C SER A 180 10.09 8.47 7.79
N LYS A 181 10.66 7.93 6.71
CA LYS A 181 10.65 8.48 5.35
C LYS A 181 9.33 8.38 4.60
N ARG A 182 8.29 7.89 5.26
CA ARG A 182 6.92 8.26 4.98
C ARG A 182 6.26 8.41 6.34
N SER A 183 5.68 9.58 6.51
CA SER A 183 5.24 10.21 7.74
C SER A 183 4.17 9.42 8.53
N TYR A 184 4.00 8.11 8.33
CA TYR A 184 2.91 7.32 8.93
C TYR A 184 2.83 7.45 10.46
N PHE A 185 3.95 7.73 11.12
CA PHE A 185 4.05 7.95 12.56
C PHE A 185 3.90 9.43 12.99
N ASP A 186 3.64 10.35 12.05
CA ASP A 186 3.40 11.76 12.37
C ASP A 186 1.91 12.01 12.57
N ASP A 187 1.49 11.92 13.82
CA ASP A 187 0.11 12.15 14.25
C ASP A 187 -0.36 13.60 14.05
N ASN A 188 0.51 14.51 13.58
CA ASN A 188 0.09 15.84 13.15
C ASN A 188 -0.47 15.84 11.73
N LEU A 189 -0.02 14.91 10.88
CA LEU A 189 -0.44 14.80 9.47
C LEU A 189 -1.50 13.73 9.26
N TRP A 190 -1.43 12.63 10.03
CA TRP A 190 -2.28 11.47 9.81
C TRP A 190 -3.12 11.12 11.02
N GLU A 191 -4.25 10.47 10.75
CA GLU A 191 -5.12 9.85 11.74
C GLU A 191 -5.46 8.43 11.28
N PHE A 192 -4.63 7.47 11.69
CA PHE A 192 -4.83 6.06 11.40
C PHE A 192 -5.81 5.44 12.41
N ASP A 193 -7.09 5.76 12.28
CA ASP A 193 -8.15 5.14 13.07
C ASP A 193 -8.58 3.80 12.44
N PHE A 194 -7.96 2.71 12.89
CA PHE A 194 -8.24 1.33 12.43
C PHE A 194 -9.68 0.87 12.69
N GLU A 195 -10.43 1.55 13.58
CA GLU A 195 -11.81 1.22 13.95
C GLU A 195 -12.85 2.05 13.21
N LYS A 196 -12.45 3.16 12.57
CA LYS A 196 -13.39 4.01 11.80
C LYS A 196 -13.09 4.04 10.31
N ASN A 197 -11.84 3.93 9.90
CA ASN A 197 -11.48 4.00 8.49
C ASN A 197 -11.75 2.65 7.79
N GLU A 198 -12.67 2.64 6.83
CA GLU A 198 -13.09 1.41 6.13
C GLU A 198 -11.97 0.74 5.33
N TYR A 199 -11.02 1.50 4.77
CA TYR A 199 -9.88 0.92 4.05
C TYR A 199 -8.94 0.19 5.02
N LEU A 200 -8.62 0.81 6.16
CA LEU A 200 -7.85 0.17 7.22
C LEU A 200 -8.56 -1.09 7.72
N LYS A 201 -9.87 -1.03 8.01
CA LYS A 201 -10.64 -2.21 8.45
C LYS A 201 -10.52 -3.39 7.50
N LYS A 202 -10.65 -3.15 6.19
CA LYS A 202 -10.56 -4.21 5.18
C LYS A 202 -9.17 -4.81 5.13
N LEU A 203 -8.12 -3.99 5.14
CA LEU A 203 -6.73 -4.47 5.20
C LEU A 203 -6.48 -5.30 6.46
N ILE A 204 -6.91 -4.80 7.63
CA ILE A 204 -6.73 -5.52 8.90
C ILE A 204 -7.52 -6.82 8.92
N SER A 205 -8.75 -6.83 8.43
CA SER A 205 -9.58 -8.05 8.37
C SER A 205 -8.92 -9.10 7.49
N PHE A 206 -8.44 -8.70 6.31
CA PHE A 206 -7.67 -9.56 5.40
C PHE A 206 -6.41 -10.12 6.08
N LEU A 207 -5.59 -9.25 6.69
CA LEU A 207 -4.37 -9.70 7.36
C LEU A 207 -4.66 -10.66 8.53
N LYS A 208 -5.71 -10.40 9.32
CA LYS A 208 -6.15 -11.30 10.40
C LYS A 208 -6.59 -12.65 9.84
N GLU A 209 -7.48 -12.66 8.85
CA GLU A 209 -7.99 -13.88 8.20
C GLU A 209 -6.86 -14.80 7.71
N HIS A 210 -5.82 -14.21 7.11
CA HIS A 210 -4.76 -15.02 6.50
C HIS A 210 -3.54 -15.27 7.39
N LEU A 211 -3.24 -14.42 8.38
CA LEU A 211 -2.04 -14.54 9.22
C LEU A 211 -2.29 -14.94 10.67
N GLN A 212 -3.53 -14.81 11.16
CA GLN A 212 -3.91 -15.16 12.52
C GLN A 212 -4.95 -16.29 12.48
N GLU A 213 -4.46 -17.53 12.54
CA GLU A 213 -5.28 -18.66 13.00
C GLU A 213 -5.48 -18.59 14.53
#